data_AF-A0A3S5HK88-F1
#
_entry.id   AF-A0A3S5HK88-F1
#
_cell.length_a   1.000
_cell.length_b   1.000
_cell.length_c   1.000
_cell.angle_alpha   90.00
_cell.angle_beta   90.00
_cell.angle_gamma   90.00
#
_symmetry.space_group_name_H-M   'P 1'
#
loop_
_entity.id
_entity.type
_entity.pdbx_description
1 polymer ?
#
loop_
_entity_poly.entity_id
_entity_poly.type
_entity_poly.pdbx_seq_one_letter_code
_entity_poly.pdbx_strand_id
1 'polypeptide(L)'
;MTMNKNYNIIGLITVLATILIGYLSGMITEISFIWILTTEVVFFLITGFVGTMKSTFLKSSVTTITALYALLSISYTLIVAFPIHQADQTLLIGQIVIHALLIILLLIVKHKADRLEMK
;
A
#
# COMPACT_ATOMS: atom_id res chain seq x y z
N MET A 1 23.01 -13.93 -13.41
CA MET A 1 21.86 -13.17 -13.96
C MET A 1 20.99 -12.75 -12.78
N THR A 2 21.18 -11.53 -12.29
CA THR A 2 20.37 -10.99 -11.19
C THR A 2 18.95 -10.81 -11.72
N MET A 3 18.03 -11.70 -11.32
CA MET A 3 16.60 -11.39 -11.41
C MET A 3 16.40 -10.09 -10.64
N ASN A 4 16.24 -9.00 -11.37
CA ASN A 4 15.83 -7.72 -10.82
C ASN A 4 14.39 -7.93 -10.37
N LYS A 5 14.21 -8.42 -9.14
CA LYS A 5 12.90 -8.63 -8.54
C LYS A 5 12.29 -7.23 -8.43
N ASN A 6 11.39 -6.89 -9.34
CA ASN A 6 10.72 -5.60 -9.34
C ASN A 6 9.74 -5.56 -8.17
N TYR A 7 10.23 -5.26 -6.96
CA TYR A 7 9.41 -5.09 -5.75
C TYR A 7 8.35 -3.99 -5.90
N ASN A 8 8.63 -3.02 -6.78
CA ASN A 8 7.70 -2.01 -7.28
C ASN A 8 6.41 -2.56 -7.90
N ILE A 9 6.39 -3.82 -8.33
CA ILE A 9 5.22 -4.38 -9.00
C ILE A 9 4.00 -4.44 -8.06
N ILE A 10 4.21 -4.64 -6.76
CA ILE A 10 3.13 -4.68 -5.77
C ILE A 10 2.46 -3.31 -5.68
N GLY A 11 3.26 -2.24 -5.54
CA GLY A 11 2.73 -0.87 -5.49
C GLY A 11 2.14 -0.41 -6.82
N LEU A 12 2.70 -0.85 -7.96
CA LEU A 12 2.14 -0.52 -9.25
C LEU A 12 0.74 -1.12 -9.42
N ILE A 13 0.56 -2.37 -8.97
CA ILE A 13 -0.73 -3.05 -9.01
C ILE A 13 -1.77 -2.29 -8.16
N THR A 14 -1.41 -1.78 -6.98
CA THR A 14 -2.38 -1.04 -6.16
C THR A 14 -2.77 0.29 -6.79
N VAL A 15 -1.83 1.05 -7.35
CA VAL A 15 -2.15 2.29 -8.07
C VAL A 15 -3.09 2.02 -9.25
N LEU A 16 -2.78 1.02 -10.08
CA LEU A 16 -3.61 0.67 -11.23
C LEU A 16 -4.99 0.16 -10.81
N ALA A 17 -5.07 -0.66 -9.76
CA ALA A 17 -6.33 -1.15 -9.22
C ALA A 17 -7.18 0.00 -8.69
N THR A 18 -6.60 0.93 -7.94
CA THR A 18 -7.30 2.10 -7.41
C THR A 18 -7.84 2.99 -8.52
N ILE A 19 -7.06 3.26 -9.57
CA ILE A 19 -7.52 4.01 -10.76
C ILE A 19 -8.69 3.28 -11.43
N LEU A 20 -8.58 1.98 -11.66
CA LEU A 20 -9.63 1.18 -12.29
C LEU A 20 -10.91 1.19 -11.46
N ILE A 21 -10.81 1.02 -10.13
CA ILE A 21 -11.96 1.05 -9.23
C ILE A 21 -12.61 2.43 -9.25
N GLY A 22 -11.83 3.51 -9.14
CA GLY A 22 -12.35 4.88 -9.18
C GLY A 22 -13.02 5.24 -10.50
N TYR A 23 -12.50 4.73 -11.62
CA TYR A 23 -13.14 4.88 -12.93
C TYR A 23 -14.49 4.14 -12.98
N LEU A 24 -14.53 2.89 -12.53
CA LEU A 24 -15.75 2.07 -12.57
C LEU A 24 -16.84 2.53 -11.59
N SER A 25 -16.46 3.11 -10.45
CA SER A 25 -17.40 3.64 -9.45
C SER A 25 -17.80 5.09 -9.70
N GLY A 26 -17.21 5.77 -10.70
CA GLY A 26 -17.47 7.18 -11.00
C GLY A 26 -16.83 8.18 -10.02
N MET A 27 -15.99 7.72 -9.09
CA MET A 27 -15.35 8.56 -8.06
C MET A 27 -14.12 9.32 -8.56
N ILE A 28 -13.67 9.09 -9.80
CA ILE A 28 -12.41 9.64 -10.31
C ILE A 28 -12.34 11.18 -10.31
N THR A 29 -13.48 11.85 -10.32
CA THR A 29 -13.59 13.31 -10.29
C THR A 29 -13.63 13.89 -8.88
N GLU A 30 -13.75 13.05 -7.85
CA GLU A 30 -13.88 13.49 -6.46
C GLU A 30 -12.53 13.86 -5.84
N ILE A 31 -12.49 14.95 -5.07
CA ILE A 31 -11.27 15.43 -4.41
C ILE A 31 -10.71 14.41 -3.40
N SER A 32 -11.60 13.67 -2.75
CA SER A 32 -11.25 12.56 -1.85
C SER A 32 -10.46 11.47 -2.59
N PHE A 33 -10.88 11.12 -3.80
CA PHE A 33 -10.24 10.11 -4.63
C PHE A 33 -8.80 10.50 -5.00
N ILE A 34 -8.55 11.79 -5.26
CA ILE A 34 -7.20 12.30 -5.54
C ILE A 34 -6.27 12.05 -4.33
N TRP A 35 -6.76 12.24 -3.11
CA TRP A 35 -6.00 11.94 -1.90
C TRP A 35 -5.70 10.44 -1.75
N ILE A 36 -6.68 9.59 -2.04
CA ILE A 36 -6.51 8.13 -2.04
C ILE A 36 -5.46 7.70 -3.07
N LEU A 37 -5.53 8.25 -4.28
CA LEU A 37 -4.53 7.99 -5.31
C LEU A 37 -3.13 8.44 -4.88
N THR A 38 -3.03 9.61 -4.24
CA THR A 38 -1.76 10.11 -3.70
C THR A 38 -1.17 9.16 -2.67
N THR A 39 -1.99 8.61 -1.76
CA THR A 39 -1.51 7.61 -0.79
C THR A 39 -1.01 6.32 -1.44
N GLU A 40 -1.66 5.87 -2.51
CA GLU A 40 -1.22 4.69 -3.27
C GLU A 40 0.07 4.96 -4.05
N VAL A 41 0.27 6.17 -4.57
CA VAL A 41 1.54 6.58 -5.19
C VAL A 41 2.67 6.62 -4.16
N VAL A 42 2.42 7.14 -2.96
CA VAL A 42 3.41 7.11 -1.86
C VAL A 42 3.74 5.66 -1.48
N PHE A 43 2.74 4.80 -1.39
CA PHE A 43 2.95 3.37 -1.15
C PHE A 43 3.82 2.73 -2.26
N PHE A 44 3.53 3.02 -3.52
CA PHE A 44 4.36 2.56 -4.64
C PHE A 44 5.83 2.96 -4.49
N LEU A 45 6.11 4.21 -4.14
CA LEU A 45 7.48 4.66 -3.89
C LEU A 45 8.13 3.87 -2.74
N ILE A 46 7.40 3.60 -1.65
CA ILE A 46 7.89 2.78 -0.53
C ILE A 46 8.26 1.37 -0.99
N THR A 47 7.45 0.73 -1.85
CA THR A 47 7.76 -0.62 -2.37
C THR A 47 9.05 -0.69 -3.18
N GLY A 48 9.51 0.42 -3.75
CA GLY A 48 10.78 0.49 -4.50
C GLY A 48 12.01 0.41 -3.62
N PHE A 49 11.94 0.96 -2.41
CA PHE A 49 13.03 0.91 -1.45
C PHE A 49 13.23 -0.49 -0.85
N VAL A 50 12.30 -1.43 -1.05
CA VAL A 50 12.43 -2.81 -0.55
C VAL A 50 13.57 -3.56 -1.26
N GLY A 51 13.77 -3.30 -2.56
CA GLY A 51 14.83 -3.93 -3.34
C GLY A 51 16.24 -3.59 -2.85
N THR A 52 16.42 -2.39 -2.32
CA THR A 52 17.71 -1.86 -1.86
C THR A 52 18.12 -2.35 -0.46
N MET A 53 17.23 -3.03 0.26
CA MET A 53 17.53 -3.54 1.60
C MET A 53 18.60 -4.65 1.55
N LYS A 54 19.60 -4.54 2.43
CA LYS A 54 20.70 -5.53 2.54
C LYS A 54 20.26 -6.81 3.27
N SER A 55 19.51 -6.67 4.35
CA SER A 55 19.05 -7.80 5.16
C SER A 55 17.93 -8.58 4.46
N THR A 56 18.16 -9.89 4.27
CA THR A 56 17.17 -10.81 3.69
C THR A 56 15.90 -10.89 4.53
N PHE A 57 16.04 -10.85 5.87
CA PHE A 57 14.91 -10.85 6.79
C PHE A 57 14.04 -9.60 6.64
N LEU A 58 14.67 -8.42 6.61
CA LEU A 58 13.98 -7.14 6.37
C LEU A 58 13.26 -7.15 5.02
N LYS A 59 13.99 -7.54 3.97
CA LYS A 59 13.45 -7.62 2.61
C LYS A 59 12.22 -8.51 2.53
N SER A 60 12.29 -9.73 3.07
CA SER A 60 11.16 -10.65 3.09
C SER A 60 9.99 -10.12 3.90
N SER A 61 10.25 -9.60 5.11
CA SER A 61 9.20 -9.11 6.01
C SER A 61 8.46 -7.91 5.42
N VAL A 62 9.20 -6.93 4.88
CA VAL A 62 8.63 -5.76 4.24
C VAL A 62 7.85 -6.15 2.99
N THR A 63 8.36 -7.09 2.17
CA THR A 63 7.61 -7.61 1.01
C THR A 63 6.26 -8.19 1.44
N THR A 64 6.23 -9.03 2.48
CA THR A 64 4.99 -9.61 3.01
C THR A 64 4.02 -8.54 3.50
N ILE A 65 4.50 -7.54 4.26
CA ILE A 65 3.67 -6.44 4.75
C ILE A 65 3.09 -5.63 3.59
N THR A 66 3.90 -5.29 2.58
CA THR A 66 3.44 -4.53 1.41
C THR A 66 2.39 -5.31 0.61
N ALA A 67 2.54 -6.63 0.45
CA ALA A 67 1.54 -7.47 -0.19
C ALA A 67 0.22 -7.51 0.61
N LEU A 68 0.29 -7.60 1.94
CA LEU A 68 -0.88 -7.56 2.80
C LEU A 68 -1.61 -6.21 2.73
N TYR A 69 -0.86 -5.10 2.74
CA TYR A 69 -1.41 -3.77 2.53
C TYR A 69 -2.15 -3.69 1.18
N ALA A 70 -1.53 -4.16 0.11
CA ALA A 70 -2.13 -4.14 -1.23
C ALA A 70 -3.48 -4.87 -1.27
N LEU A 71 -3.53 -6.07 -0.69
CA LEU A 71 -4.77 -6.85 -0.60
C LEU A 71 -5.84 -6.13 0.21
N LEU A 72 -5.48 -5.56 1.36
CA LEU A 72 -6.42 -4.85 2.23
C LEU A 72 -6.94 -3.55 1.59
N SER A 73 -6.06 -2.74 1.02
CA SER A 73 -6.42 -1.47 0.37
C SER A 73 -7.35 -1.70 -0.82
N ILE A 74 -7.02 -2.65 -1.70
CA ILE A 74 -7.85 -2.96 -2.87
C ILE A 74 -9.22 -3.49 -2.42
N SER A 75 -9.24 -4.46 -1.49
CA SER A 75 -10.48 -5.06 -1.00
C SER A 75 -11.38 -4.03 -0.32
N TYR A 76 -10.79 -3.16 0.51
CA TYR A 76 -11.53 -2.10 1.18
C TYR A 76 -12.15 -1.10 0.19
N THR A 77 -11.35 -0.67 -0.79
CA THR A 77 -11.82 0.23 -1.87
C THR A 77 -12.97 -0.40 -2.63
N LEU A 78 -12.87 -1.69 -3.01
CA LEU A 78 -13.96 -2.40 -3.70
C LEU A 78 -15.23 -2.48 -2.86
N ILE A 79 -15.11 -2.85 -1.59
CA ILE A 79 -16.27 -3.03 -0.69
C ILE A 79 -16.99 -1.71 -0.44
N VAL A 80 -16.26 -0.59 -0.33
CA VAL A 80 -16.86 0.71 0.02
C VAL A 80 -17.32 1.48 -1.22
N ALA A 81 -16.62 1.37 -2.35
CA ALA A 81 -16.91 2.16 -3.55
C ALA A 81 -18.22 1.75 -4.27
N PHE A 82 -18.62 0.47 -4.21
CA PHE A 82 -19.77 -0.02 -4.98
C PHE A 82 -21.15 0.09 -4.30
N PRO A 83 -21.31 -0.09 -2.97
CA PRO A 83 -22.64 -0.15 -2.35
C PRO A 83 -23.09 1.11 -1.57
N ILE A 84 -22.24 2.13 -1.37
CA ILE A 84 -22.52 3.21 -0.39
C ILE A 84 -22.66 4.59 -1.08
N HIS A 85 -23.83 5.24 -0.96
CA HIS A 85 -24.09 6.58 -1.51
C HIS A 85 -23.25 7.72 -0.88
N GLN A 86 -22.49 7.45 0.18
CA GLN A 86 -21.49 8.34 0.82
C GLN A 86 -20.07 7.74 0.78
N ALA A 87 -19.77 6.92 -0.24
CA ALA A 87 -18.51 6.17 -0.33
C ALA A 87 -17.26 7.03 -0.15
N ASP A 88 -17.25 8.28 -0.63
CA ASP A 88 -16.04 9.09 -0.75
C ASP A 88 -15.31 9.39 0.56
N GLN A 89 -16.03 9.87 1.59
CA GLN A 89 -15.43 10.20 2.87
C GLN A 89 -15.05 8.95 3.67
N THR A 90 -15.94 7.94 3.66
CA THR A 90 -15.67 6.66 4.32
C THR A 90 -14.45 5.98 3.72
N LEU A 91 -14.34 5.96 2.39
CA LEU A 91 -13.23 5.35 1.67
C LEU A 91 -11.92 6.09 1.95
N LEU A 92 -11.92 7.42 1.96
CA LEU A 92 -10.75 8.21 2.34
C LEU A 92 -10.29 7.92 3.78
N ILE A 93 -11.21 7.94 4.75
CA ILE A 93 -10.89 7.67 6.16
C ILE A 93 -10.31 6.27 6.32
N GLY A 94 -10.93 5.26 5.72
CA GLY A 94 -10.43 3.89 5.82
C GLY A 94 -9.07 3.70 5.15
N GLN A 95 -8.83 4.37 4.02
CA GLN A 95 -7.51 4.35 3.37
C GLN A 95 -6.43 4.98 4.25
N ILE A 96 -6.72 6.10 4.93
CA ILE A 96 -5.81 6.70 5.91
C ILE A 96 -5.50 5.71 7.05
N VAL A 97 -6.52 5.01 7.58
CA VAL A 97 -6.33 4.02 8.65
C VAL A 97 -5.48 2.84 8.18
N ILE A 98 -5.76 2.28 7.01
CA ILE A 98 -4.99 1.16 6.44
C ILE A 98 -3.53 1.58 6.21
N HIS A 99 -3.30 2.80 5.72
CA HIS A 99 -1.95 3.33 5.52
C HIS A 99 -1.22 3.58 6.84
N ALA A 100 -1.89 4.10 7.87
CA ALA A 100 -1.30 4.25 9.20
C ALA A 100 -0.87 2.90 9.78
N LEU A 101 -1.69 1.85 9.62
CA LEU A 101 -1.35 0.49 10.05
C LEU A 101 -0.12 -0.05 9.32
N LEU A 102 0.01 0.21 8.01
CA LEU A 102 1.22 -0.13 7.25
C LEU A 102 2.47 0.49 7.89
N ILE A 103 2.45 1.80 8.16
CA ILE A 103 3.61 2.50 8.73
C ILE A 103 3.99 1.91 10.10
N ILE A 104 2.99 1.62 10.95
CA ILE A 104 3.22 0.99 12.26
C ILE A 104 3.91 -0.38 12.10
N LEU A 105 3.39 -1.24 11.21
CA LEU A 105 3.97 -2.57 10.96
C LEU A 105 5.41 -2.49 10.43
N LEU A 106 5.68 -1.56 9.51
CA LEU A 106 7.03 -1.32 8.99
C LEU A 106 7.99 -0.86 10.08
N LEU A 107 7.56 0.04 10.98
CA LEU A 107 8.37 0.49 12.11
C LEU A 107 8.68 -0.65 13.09
N ILE A 108 7.71 -1.52 13.37
CA ILE A 108 7.92 -2.70 14.23
C ILE A 108 8.95 -3.66 13.62
N VAL A 109 8.84 -3.95 12.32
CA VAL A 109 9.78 -4.82 11.61
C VAL A 109 11.17 -4.22 11.59
N LYS A 110 11.30 -2.91 11.32
CA LYS A 110 12.57 -2.19 11.39
C LYS A 110 13.20 -2.33 12.77
N HIS A 111 12.46 -1.98 13.83
CA HIS A 111 12.96 -2.06 15.22
C HIS A 111 13.42 -3.46 15.61
N LYS A 112 12.69 -4.49 15.16
CA LYS A 112 13.08 -5.87 15.40
C LYS A 112 14.36 -6.25 14.65
N ALA A 113 14.52 -5.80 13.41
CA ALA A 113 15.73 -6.05 12.63
C ALA A 113 16.95 -5.35 13.22
N ASP A 114 16.83 -4.08 13.62
CA ASP A 114 17.92 -3.32 14.25
C ASP A 114 18.43 -4.06 15.51
N ARG A 115 17.53 -4.65 16.30
CA ARG A 115 17.90 -5.47 17.48
C ARG A 115 18.58 -6.79 17.14
N LEU A 116 18.31 -7.37 15.97
CA LEU A 116 18.95 -8.61 15.53
C LEU A 116 20.34 -8.34 14.96
N GLU A 117 20.58 -7.18 14.37
CA GLU A 117 21.89 -6.78 13.83
C GLU A 117 22.88 -6.32 14.93
N MET A 118 22.38 -5.92 16.11
CA MET A 118 23.21 -5.56 17.28
C MET A 118 23.68 -6.77 18.13
N LYS A 119 23.29 -8.01 17.78
CA LYS A 119 23.68 -9.25 18.47
C LYS A 119 24.67 -10.04 17.64
#